data_AF-A0A5C5CBN5-F1
#
_entry.id   AF-A0A5C5CBN5-F1
#
_cell.length_a   1.000
_cell.length_b   1.000
_cell.length_c   1.000
_cell.angle_alpha   90.00
_cell.angle_beta   90.00
_cell.angle_gamma   90.00
#
_symmetry.space_group_name_H-M   'P 1'
#
loop_
_entity.id
_entity.type
_entity.pdbx_description
1 polymer ?
#
loop_
_entity_poly.entity_id
_entity_poly.type
_entity_poly.pdbx_seq_one_letter_code
_entity_poly.pdbx_strand_id
1 'polypeptide(L)'
;MSIPPDEYYNEREQCVRRFYSWLAGKPSGPLPRWLRFSRYQIHRFSLMLRVWDGVQAGASRQEIASVLINSELGKLRSIDWKNTPERRRIARLLGAAQELIDGGYPRLLCPFQKFPDNPRDG
;
A
#
# COMPACT_ATOMS: atom_id res chain seq x y z
N MET A 1 -8.02 -30.63 6.75
CA MET A 1 -7.83 -29.50 5.81
C MET A 1 -6.78 -29.92 4.79
N SER A 2 -7.14 -30.13 3.52
CA SER A 2 -6.17 -30.48 2.47
C SER A 2 -5.73 -29.19 1.75
N ILE A 3 -4.42 -29.03 1.51
CA ILE A 3 -3.88 -27.86 0.77
C ILE A 3 -3.79 -28.25 -0.72
N PRO A 4 -4.39 -27.48 -1.64
CA PRO A 4 -4.33 -27.81 -3.07
C PRO A 4 -2.90 -27.79 -3.61
N PRO A 5 -2.50 -28.74 -4.47
CA PRO A 5 -1.16 -28.81 -5.07
C PRO A 5 -1.07 -27.90 -6.31
N ASP A 6 -1.12 -26.58 -6.11
CA ASP A 6 -0.92 -25.59 -7.18
C ASP A 6 0.39 -24.80 -6.98
N GLU A 7 0.60 -23.78 -7.82
CA GLU A 7 1.81 -22.94 -7.83
C GLU A 7 2.05 -22.18 -6.50
N TYR A 8 1.06 -22.06 -5.62
CA TYR A 8 1.14 -21.40 -4.31
C TYR A 8 1.18 -22.40 -3.14
N TYR A 9 1.39 -23.70 -3.41
CA TYR A 9 1.36 -24.75 -2.39
C TYR A 9 2.30 -24.45 -1.21
N ASN A 10 3.56 -24.11 -1.50
CA ASN A 10 4.58 -23.88 -0.47
C ASN A 10 4.25 -22.69 0.42
N GLU A 11 3.65 -21.66 -0.16
CA GLU A 11 3.30 -20.42 0.54
C GLU A 11 2.08 -20.60 1.42
N ARG A 12 1.07 -21.34 0.93
CA ARG A 12 -0.07 -21.73 1.76
C ARG A 12 0.33 -22.67 2.88
N GLU A 13 1.19 -23.64 2.60
CA GLU A 13 1.71 -24.58 3.59
C GLU A 13 2.47 -23.83 4.72
N GLN A 14 3.32 -22.86 4.37
CA GLN A 14 3.96 -21.97 5.33
C GLN A 14 2.94 -21.17 6.15
N CYS A 15 1.96 -20.53 5.52
CA CYS A 15 0.93 -19.75 6.22
C CYS A 15 0.12 -20.62 7.20
N VAL A 16 -0.30 -21.81 6.77
CA VAL A 16 -1.05 -22.77 7.58
C VAL A 16 -0.21 -23.25 8.77
N ARG A 17 1.05 -23.66 8.56
CA ARG A 17 1.96 -24.04 9.66
C ARG A 17 2.10 -22.94 10.71
N ARG A 18 2.30 -21.70 10.27
CA ARG A 18 2.40 -20.56 11.18
C ARG A 18 1.13 -20.32 11.99
N PHE A 19 -0.04 -20.47 11.35
CA PHE A 19 -1.33 -20.34 12.00
C PHE A 19 -1.55 -21.46 13.03
N TYR A 20 -1.20 -22.70 12.71
CA TYR A 20 -1.25 -23.80 13.68
C TYR A 20 -0.31 -23.58 14.88
N SER A 21 0.91 -23.09 14.65
CA SER A 21 1.82 -22.74 15.75
C SER A 21 1.21 -21.69 16.68
N TRP A 22 0.57 -20.66 16.10
CA TRP A 22 -0.14 -19.63 16.87
C TRP A 22 -1.28 -20.22 17.71
N LEU A 23 -2.14 -21.04 17.11
CA LEU A 23 -3.24 -21.72 17.82
C LEU A 23 -2.73 -22.62 18.96
N ALA A 24 -1.56 -23.24 18.79
CA ALA A 24 -0.92 -24.07 19.81
C ALA A 24 -0.18 -23.27 20.90
N GLY A 25 -0.31 -21.94 20.93
CA GLY A 25 0.38 -21.06 21.90
C GLY A 25 1.90 -20.97 21.67
N LYS A 26 2.39 -21.43 20.51
CA LYS A 26 3.81 -21.40 20.15
C LYS A 26 4.12 -20.16 19.30
N PRO A 27 5.37 -19.68 19.30
CA PRO A 27 5.78 -18.63 18.38
C PRO A 27 5.54 -19.06 16.92
N SER A 28 4.82 -18.25 16.15
CA SER A 28 4.57 -18.51 14.72
C SER A 28 5.81 -18.39 13.84
N GLY A 29 6.94 -17.96 14.39
CA GLY A 29 8.14 -17.62 13.64
C GLY A 29 8.00 -16.33 12.81
N PRO A 30 9.09 -15.93 12.13
CA PRO A 30 9.10 -14.70 11.33
C PRO A 30 8.10 -14.81 10.17
N LEU A 31 7.65 -13.65 9.66
CA LEU A 31 6.83 -13.63 8.46
C LEU A 31 7.57 -14.28 7.28
N PRO A 32 6.86 -14.92 6.34
CA PRO A 32 7.48 -15.36 5.10
C PRO A 32 8.07 -14.20 4.29
N ARG A 33 9.11 -14.45 3.48
CA ARG A 33 9.88 -13.37 2.82
C ARG A 33 9.01 -12.44 1.97
N TRP A 34 8.03 -12.96 1.23
CA TRP A 34 7.15 -12.16 0.37
C TRP A 34 6.18 -11.27 1.17
N LEU A 35 5.97 -11.54 2.45
CA LEU A 35 5.19 -10.71 3.37
C LEU A 35 6.06 -9.74 4.19
N ARG A 36 7.40 -9.78 4.04
CA ARG A 36 8.32 -8.85 4.70
C ARG A 36 8.53 -7.61 3.83
N PHE A 37 7.65 -6.63 3.97
CA PHE A 37 7.82 -5.34 3.32
C PHE A 37 9.01 -4.56 3.87
N SER A 38 9.72 -3.85 3.00
CA SER A 38 10.77 -2.91 3.41
C SER A 38 10.17 -1.70 4.14
N ARG A 39 10.98 -1.01 4.94
CA ARG A 39 10.57 0.24 5.62
C ARG A 39 10.03 1.27 4.63
N TYR A 40 10.64 1.35 3.44
CA TYR A 40 10.18 2.22 2.37
C TYR A 40 8.79 1.84 1.85
N GLN A 41 8.54 0.55 1.60
CA GLN A 41 7.23 0.07 1.17
C GLN A 41 6.15 0.36 2.22
N ILE A 42 6.41 0.05 3.50
CA ILE A 42 5.48 0.31 4.61
C ILE A 42 5.18 1.82 4.70
N HIS A 43 6.22 2.67 4.64
CA HIS A 43 6.03 4.11 4.65
C HIS A 43 5.19 4.59 3.46
N ARG A 44 5.46 4.06 2.26
CA ARG A 44 4.69 4.39 1.06
C ARG A 44 3.22 3.96 1.20
N PHE A 45 2.94 2.76 1.70
CA PHE A 45 1.56 2.29 1.95
C PHE A 45 0.85 3.15 2.99
N SER A 46 1.54 3.55 4.06
CA SER A 46 1.00 4.48 5.04
C SER A 46 0.64 5.83 4.41
N LEU A 47 1.48 6.38 3.55
CA LEU A 47 1.15 7.62 2.82
C LEU A 47 -0.05 7.45 1.89
N MET A 48 -0.18 6.31 1.21
CA MET A 48 -1.32 6.02 0.34
C MET A 48 -2.64 6.03 1.12
N LEU A 49 -2.68 5.33 2.27
CA LEU A 49 -3.84 5.31 3.15
C LEU A 49 -4.17 6.71 3.67
N ARG A 50 -3.17 7.47 4.14
CA ARG A 50 -3.40 8.83 4.65
C ARG A 50 -3.90 9.80 3.57
N VAL A 51 -3.43 9.65 2.33
CA VAL A 51 -3.94 10.42 1.18
C VAL A 51 -5.39 10.03 0.88
N TRP A 52 -5.71 8.73 0.89
CA TRP A 52 -7.07 8.23 0.73
C TRP A 52 -8.01 8.79 1.79
N ASP A 53 -7.65 8.63 3.07
CA ASP A 53 -8.46 9.07 4.21
C ASP A 53 -8.71 10.58 4.16
N GLY A 54 -7.69 11.37 3.81
CA GLY A 54 -7.84 12.82 3.64
C GLY A 54 -8.84 13.18 2.54
N VAL A 55 -8.79 12.51 1.39
CA VAL A 55 -9.75 12.74 0.29
C VAL A 55 -11.16 12.31 0.70
N GLN A 56 -11.31 11.16 1.36
CA GLN A 56 -12.60 10.68 1.85
C GLN A 56 -13.20 11.60 2.93
N ALA A 57 -12.35 12.24 3.73
CA ALA A 57 -12.76 13.27 4.69
C ALA A 57 -13.07 14.64 4.03
N GLY A 58 -12.97 14.76 2.71
CA GLY A 58 -13.27 15.98 1.96
C GLY A 58 -12.12 17.00 1.90
N ALA A 59 -10.92 16.67 2.38
CA ALA A 59 -9.78 17.55 2.29
C ALA A 59 -9.28 17.70 0.85
N SER A 60 -8.87 18.91 0.49
CA SER A 60 -8.25 19.16 -0.80
C SER A 60 -6.87 18.51 -0.89
N ARG A 61 -6.43 18.20 -2.12
CA ARG A 61 -5.09 17.64 -2.36
C ARG A 61 -3.96 18.56 -1.88
N GLN A 62 -4.20 19.87 -1.84
CA GLN A 62 -3.24 20.85 -1.34
C GLN A 62 -3.11 20.77 0.18
N GLU A 63 -4.23 20.70 0.91
CA GLU A 63 -4.23 20.52 2.37
C GLU A 63 -3.58 19.19 2.78
N ILE A 64 -3.89 18.11 2.05
CA ILE A 64 -3.26 16.81 2.27
C ILE A 64 -1.74 16.91 2.04
N ALA A 65 -1.31 17.56 0.95
CA ALA A 65 0.10 17.78 0.68
C ALA A 65 0.79 18.61 1.77
N SER A 66 0.09 19.62 2.32
CA SER A 66 0.67 20.46 3.35
C SER A 66 0.90 19.72 4.67
N VAL A 67 0.02 18.77 5.00
CA VAL A 67 0.18 17.94 6.20
C VAL A 67 1.21 16.81 5.99
N LEU A 68 1.23 16.19 4.82
CA LEU A 68 2.02 14.98 4.58
C LEU A 68 3.42 15.23 4.01
N ILE A 69 3.64 16.37 3.34
CA ILE A 69 4.88 16.63 2.58
C ILE A 69 5.55 17.91 3.05
N ASN A 70 4.86 19.06 2.95
CA ASN A 70 5.45 20.36 3.27
C ASN A 70 4.37 21.37 3.67
N SER A 71 4.40 21.82 4.92
CA SER A 71 3.43 22.76 5.50
C SER A 71 3.27 24.07 4.71
N GLU A 72 4.32 24.53 4.04
CA GLU A 72 4.29 25.78 3.26
C GLU A 72 3.35 25.71 2.05
N LEU A 73 3.02 24.49 1.57
CA LEU A 73 2.08 24.30 0.47
C LEU A 73 0.67 24.80 0.80
N GLY A 74 0.29 24.82 2.08
CA GLY A 74 -1.03 25.32 2.52
C GLY A 74 -1.18 26.83 2.34
N LYS A 75 -0.06 27.56 2.22
CA LYS A 75 -0.02 29.01 2.02
C LYS A 75 -0.03 29.43 0.55
N LEU A 76 0.20 28.48 -0.37
CA LEU A 76 0.25 28.77 -1.80
C LEU A 76 -1.14 29.14 -2.34
N ARG A 77 -1.16 30.07 -3.28
CA ARG A 77 -2.37 30.31 -4.08
C ARG A 77 -2.66 29.09 -4.96
N SER A 78 -3.91 28.92 -5.34
CA SER A 78 -4.34 27.78 -6.17
C SER A 78 -3.54 27.66 -7.49
N ILE A 79 -3.15 28.78 -8.10
CA ILE A 79 -2.35 28.76 -9.33
C ILE A 79 -0.92 28.28 -9.10
N ASP A 80 -0.30 28.70 -8.00
CA ASP A 80 1.06 28.31 -7.64
C ASP A 80 1.09 26.82 -7.27
N TRP A 81 0.09 26.35 -6.49
CA TRP A 81 -0.11 24.93 -6.18
C TRP A 81 -0.17 24.05 -7.43
N LYS A 82 -0.89 24.48 -8.48
CA LYS A 82 -1.05 23.68 -9.72
C LYS A 82 0.27 23.34 -10.40
N ASN A 83 1.32 24.15 -10.20
CA ASN A 83 2.64 23.99 -10.81
C ASN A 83 3.63 23.21 -9.93
N THR A 84 3.24 22.83 -8.72
CA THR A 84 4.11 22.12 -7.77
C THR A 84 4.36 20.65 -8.18
N PRO A 85 5.55 20.09 -7.93
CA PRO A 85 5.79 18.65 -8.08
C PRO A 85 4.98 17.81 -7.08
N GLU A 86 4.66 18.36 -5.90
CA GLU A 86 3.89 17.70 -4.85
C GLU A 86 2.46 17.38 -5.29
N ARG A 87 1.83 18.22 -6.12
CA ARG A 87 0.55 17.90 -6.74
C ARG A 87 0.61 16.59 -7.51
N ARG A 88 1.64 16.39 -8.34
CA ARG A 88 1.83 15.14 -9.10
C ARG A 88 2.17 13.97 -8.16
N ARG A 89 2.90 14.21 -7.07
CA ARG A 89 3.19 13.18 -6.07
C ARG A 89 1.93 12.71 -5.35
N ILE A 90 1.07 13.61 -4.87
CA ILE A 90 -0.20 13.27 -4.24
C ILE A 90 -1.13 12.55 -5.21
N ALA A 91 -1.21 13.01 -6.47
CA ALA A 91 -2.02 12.33 -7.48
C ALA A 91 -1.58 10.87 -7.71
N ARG A 92 -0.27 10.60 -7.77
CA ARG A 92 0.27 9.23 -7.89
C ARG A 92 0.04 8.39 -6.64
N LEU A 93 0.13 8.97 -5.45
CA LEU A 93 -0.18 8.27 -4.20
C LEU A 93 -1.66 7.90 -4.13
N LEU A 94 -2.54 8.82 -4.51
CA LEU A 94 -3.99 8.60 -4.53
C LEU A 94 -4.39 7.53 -5.54
N GLY A 95 -3.87 7.60 -6.77
CA GLY A 95 -4.15 6.57 -7.80
C GLY A 95 -3.72 5.18 -7.35
N ALA A 96 -2.49 5.07 -6.82
CA ALA A 96 -2.02 3.80 -6.28
C ALA A 96 -2.85 3.33 -5.06
N ALA A 97 -3.35 4.25 -4.23
CA ALA A 97 -4.19 3.91 -3.08
C ALA A 97 -5.52 3.31 -3.55
N GLN A 98 -6.18 3.98 -4.49
CA GLN A 98 -7.43 3.53 -5.10
C GLN A 98 -7.26 2.13 -5.71
N GLU A 99 -6.18 1.90 -6.46
CA GLU A 99 -5.91 0.59 -7.06
C GLU A 99 -5.78 -0.55 -6.03
N LEU A 100 -5.21 -0.29 -4.85
CA LEU A 100 -5.12 -1.31 -3.81
C LEU A 100 -6.43 -1.51 -3.08
N ILE A 101 -7.15 -0.42 -2.81
CA ILE A 101 -8.43 -0.41 -2.09
C ILE A 101 -9.53 -1.09 -2.92
N ASP A 102 -9.55 -0.86 -4.23
CA ASP A 102 -10.55 -1.41 -5.17
C ASP A 102 -10.26 -2.87 -5.57
N GLY A 103 -9.73 -3.67 -4.65
CA GLY A 103 -9.49 -5.09 -4.87
C GLY A 103 -8.10 -5.44 -5.40
N GLY A 104 -7.17 -4.48 -5.49
CA GLY A 104 -5.79 -4.76 -5.87
C GLY A 104 -4.89 -5.25 -4.74
N TYR A 105 -5.33 -5.17 -3.47
CA TYR A 105 -4.57 -5.62 -2.31
C TYR A 105 -4.09 -7.09 -2.33
N PRO A 106 -4.74 -8.07 -3.01
CA PRO A 106 -4.22 -9.45 -3.07
C PRO A 106 -2.82 -9.52 -3.70
N ARG A 107 -2.45 -8.53 -4.53
CA ARG A 107 -1.09 -8.41 -5.09
C ARG A 107 -0.01 -8.22 -4.03
N LEU A 108 -0.36 -7.65 -2.86
CA LEU A 108 0.54 -7.53 -1.71
C LEU A 108 0.79 -8.88 -1.02
N LEU A 109 -0.16 -9.79 -1.14
CA LEU A 109 -0.12 -11.11 -0.49
C LEU A 109 0.46 -12.19 -1.40
N CYS A 110 0.51 -11.91 -2.71
CA CYS A 110 1.03 -12.83 -3.71
C CYS A 110 2.56 -12.98 -3.59
N PRO A 111 3.10 -14.21 -3.60
CA PRO A 111 4.55 -14.46 -3.56
C PRO A 111 5.29 -13.87 -4.77
N PHE A 112 4.61 -13.80 -5.92
CA PHE A 112 5.11 -13.24 -7.17
C PHE A 112 4.56 -11.83 -7.36
N GLN A 113 5.04 -10.88 -6.56
CA GLN A 113 4.62 -9.47 -6.64
C GLN A 113 4.89 -8.89 -8.04
N LYS A 114 3.92 -9.01 -8.94
CA LYS A 114 3.87 -8.25 -10.19
C LYS A 114 3.24 -6.90 -9.87
N PHE A 115 4.05 -5.95 -9.41
CA PHE A 115 3.63 -4.56 -9.49
C PHE A 115 3.60 -4.20 -10.97
N PRO A 116 2.46 -3.78 -11.55
CA PRO A 116 2.49 -3.24 -12.90
C PRO A 116 3.44 -2.03 -12.89
N ASP A 117 4.37 -2.01 -13.83
CA ASP A 117 5.12 -0.82 -14.17
C ASP A 117 4.12 0.20 -14.71
N ASN A 118 3.59 1.06 -13.84
CA ASN A 118 2.74 2.21 -14.17
C ASN A 118 1.27 1.90 -14.63
N PRO A 119 0.25 2.50 -14.00
CA PRO A 119 -1.16 2.31 -14.36
C PRO A 119 -1.61 3.10 -15.60
N ARG A 120 -0.76 3.21 -16.61
CA ARG A 120 -1.08 3.88 -17.89
C ARG A 120 -1.02 2.96 -19.10
N ASP A 121 -0.71 1.69 -18.90
CA ASP A 121 -0.68 0.70 -19.95
C ASP A 121 -1.96 -0.13 -19.87
N GLY A 122 -3.06 0.48 -20.32
CA GLY A 122 -4.41 -0.06 -20.38
C GLY A 122 -5.32 0.83 -21.21
#